data_AF-A0A0D0BQ48-F1
#
_entry.id   AF-A0A0D0BQ48-F1
#
_cell.length_a   1.000
_cell.length_b   1.000
_cell.length_c   1.000
_cell.angle_alpha   90.00
_cell.angle_beta   90.00
_cell.angle_gamma   90.00
#
_symmetry.space_group_name_H-M   'P 1'
#
loop_
_entity.id
_entity.type
_entity.pdbx_description
1 polymer ?
#
loop_
_entity_poly.entity_id
_entity_poly.type
_entity_poly.pdbx_seq_one_letter_code
_entity_poly.pdbx_strand_id
1 'polypeptide(L)' 'MCDECGQTFTAVFSLKRHMQSHTGVRPFACGIPGCNQAFFNQSDCRRHERSRKRHKGLPFAESA' A
#
# COMPACT_ATOMS: atom_id res chain seq x y z
N MET A 1 18.51 6.27 4.41
CA MET A 1 17.84 7.04 5.49
C MET A 1 16.73 7.84 4.84
N CYS A 2 15.55 7.89 5.46
CA CYS A 2 14.49 8.83 5.11
C CYS A 2 14.78 10.19 5.72
N ASP A 3 14.68 11.24 4.93
CA ASP A 3 14.90 12.61 5.38
C ASP A 3 13.72 13.14 6.22
N GLU A 4 12.50 12.68 5.92
CA GLU A 4 11.28 13.15 6.59
C GLU A 4 11.04 12.53 7.98
N CYS A 5 11.42 11.27 8.20
CA CYS A 5 11.19 10.58 9.48
C CYS A 5 12.44 9.92 10.08
N GLY A 6 13.60 10.04 9.44
CA GLY A 6 14.85 9.49 9.94
C GLY A 6 14.97 7.95 9.85
N GLN A 7 13.96 7.23 9.33
CA GLN A 7 14.03 5.78 9.22
C GLN A 7 15.19 5.33 8.34
N THR A 8 15.94 4.34 8.82
CA THR A 8 17.06 3.76 8.07
C THR A 8 16.62 2.49 7.35
N PHE A 9 17.04 2.39 6.09
CA PHE A 9 16.75 1.26 5.23
C PHE A 9 18.07 0.76 4.66
N THR A 10 18.28 -0.55 4.69
CA THR A 10 19.46 -1.22 4.13
C THR A 10 19.42 -1.29 2.60
N ALA A 11 18.24 -1.14 1.98
CA ALA A 11 18.08 -1.18 0.54
C ALA A 11 17.42 0.09 -0.01
N VAL A 12 17.94 0.58 -1.15
CA VAL A 12 17.43 1.78 -1.85
C VAL A 12 15.99 1.60 -2.31
N PHE A 13 15.63 0.40 -2.80
CA PHE A 13 14.24 0.10 -3.18
C PHE A 13 13.28 0.22 -1.98
N SER A 14 13.69 -0.25 -0.80
CA SER A 14 12.89 -0.13 0.43
C SER A 14 12.71 1.32 0.84
N LEU A 15 13.76 2.14 0.75
CA LEU A 15 13.68 3.58 0.99
C LEU A 15 12.73 4.26 -0.01
N LYS A 16 12.89 3.98 -1.31
CA LYS A 16 12.06 4.58 -2.37
C LYS A 16 10.58 4.21 -2.22
N ARG A 17 10.28 2.97 -1.82
CA ARG A 17 8.92 2.52 -1.49
C ARG A 17 8.39 3.24 -0.25
N HIS A 18 9.22 3.39 0.77
CA HIS A 18 8.84 4.11 1.98
C HIS A 18 8.57 5.60 1.72
N MET A 19 9.29 6.26 0.80
CA MET A 19 8.95 7.65 0.42
C MET A 19 7.50 7.80 -0.08
N GLN A 20 6.92 6.76 -0.67
CA GLN A 20 5.52 6.79 -1.13
C GLN A 20 4.53 6.88 0.04
N SER A 21 4.90 6.43 1.25
CA SER A 21 4.04 6.61 2.42
C SER A 21 3.97 8.06 2.89
N HIS A 22 5.01 8.85 2.63
CA HIS A 22 5.02 10.28 2.96
C HIS A 22 4.20 11.09 1.97
N THR A 23 4.30 10.79 0.68
CA THR A 23 3.53 11.50 -0.36
C THR A 23 2.06 11.09 -0.39
N GLY A 24 1.68 10.02 0.30
CA GLY A 24 0.32 9.45 0.26
C GLY A 24 -0.04 8.84 -1.10
N VAL A 25 0.88 8.82 -2.06
CA VAL A 25 0.63 8.31 -3.40
C VAL A 25 0.62 6.78 -3.35
N ARG A 26 -0.52 6.19 -3.68
CA ARG A 26 -0.73 4.74 -3.73
C ARG A 26 -0.98 4.31 -5.17
N PRO A 27 0.08 4.07 -5.97
CA PRO A 27 -0.06 3.79 -7.40
C PRO A 27 -0.69 2.42 -7.69
N PHE A 28 -0.77 1.54 -6.70
CA PHE A 28 -1.32 0.20 -6.87
C PHE A 28 -2.75 0.12 -6.35
N ALA A 29 -3.72 0.47 -7.20
CA ALA A 29 -5.14 0.29 -6.91
C ALA A 29 -5.56 -1.19 -7.04
N CYS A 30 -6.54 -1.60 -6.23
CA CYS A 30 -7.17 -2.91 -6.33
C CYS A 30 -7.97 -3.00 -7.63
N GLY A 31 -7.77 -4.05 -8.43
CA GLY A 31 -8.53 -4.27 -9.66
C GLY A 31 -9.92 -4.88 -9.45
N ILE A 32 -10.36 -5.07 -8.20
CA ILE A 32 -11.64 -5.72 -7.88
C ILE A 32 -12.76 -4.67 -7.93
N PRO A 33 -13.82 -4.89 -8.73
CA PRO A 33 -14.94 -3.96 -8.80
C PRO A 33 -15.62 -3.82 -7.44
N GLY A 34 -15.86 -2.57 -7.01
CA GLY A 34 -16.39 -2.25 -5.68
C GLY A 34 -15.34 -2.20 -4.57
N CYS A 35 -14.04 -2.29 -4.90
CA CYS A 35 -12.95 -2.09 -3.95
C CYS A 35 -12.14 -0.84 -4.30
N ASN A 36 -12.16 0.15 -3.41
CA ASN A 36 -11.38 1.39 -3.56
C ASN A 36 -10.06 1.36 -2.77
N GLN A 37 -9.56 0.17 -2.39
CA GLN A 37 -8.27 0.10 -1.70
C GLN A 37 -7.12 0.33 -2.68
N ALA A 38 -6.23 1.24 -2.33
CA ALA A 38 -4.95 1.46 -2.99
C ALA A 38 -3.78 1.17 -2.03
N PHE A 39 -2.66 0.73 -2.59
CA PHE A 39 -1.47 0.30 -1.87
C PHE A 39 -0.20 0.98 -2.41
N PHE A 40 0.82 1.09 -1.54
CA PHE A 40 2.14 1.61 -1.90
C PHE A 40 3.00 0.60 -2.65
N ASN A 41 2.60 -0.67 -2.70
CA ASN A 41 3.33 -1.68 -3.46
C ASN A 41 2.43 -2.76 -4.04
N GLN A 42 2.91 -3.37 -5.12
CA GLN A 42 2.22 -4.41 -5.85
C GLN A 42 2.03 -5.69 -5.03
N SER A 43 3.00 -6.06 -4.19
CA SER A 43 2.94 -7.29 -3.39
C SER A 43 1.77 -7.28 -2.41
N ASP A 44 1.55 -6.15 -1.74
CA ASP A 44 0.42 -5.94 -0.83
C ASP A 44 -0.90 -5.89 -1.58
N CYS A 45 -0.98 -5.18 -2.72
CA CYS A 45 -2.18 -5.17 -3.56
C CYS A 45 -2.55 -6.60 -4.00
N ARG A 46 -1.58 -7.36 -4.51
CA ARG A 46 -1.79 -8.74 -4.97
C ARG A 46 -2.17 -9.71 -3.84
N ARG A 47 -1.68 -9.47 -2.62
CA ARG A 47 -2.07 -10.23 -1.43
C ARG A 47 -3.49 -9.89 -1.02
N HIS A 48 -3.85 -8.61 -1.01
CA HIS A 48 -5.20 -8.13 -0.75
C HIS A 48 -6.20 -8.70 -1.77
N GLU A 49 -5.93 -8.63 -3.07
CA GLU A 49 -6.80 -9.15 -4.12
C GLU A 49 -7.05 -10.66 -3.95
N ARG A 50 -6.00 -11.42 -3.64
CA ARG A 50 -6.11 -12.86 -3.36
C ARG A 50 -6.96 -13.14 -2.13
N SER A 51 -6.84 -12.32 -1.08
CA SER A 51 -7.65 -12.45 0.14
C SER A 51 -9.11 -12.09 -0.12
N ARG A 52 -9.39 -11.01 -0.86
CA ARG A 52 -10.76 -10.57 -1.21
C ARG A 52 -11.52 -11.58 -2.06
N LYS A 53 -10.83 -12.25 -2.99
CA LYS A 53 -11.39 -13.38 -3.73
C LYS A 53 -11.81 -14.55 -2.82
N ARG A 54 -11.22 -14.65 -1.62
CA ARG A 54 -11.51 -15.70 -0.62
C ARG A 54 -12.46 -15.26 0.50
N HIS A 55 -12.44 -14.00 0.91
CA HIS A 55 -13.34 -13.43 1.92
C HIS A 55 -13.94 -12.12 1.37
N LYS A 56 -15.23 -12.17 0.99
CA LYS A 56 -16.04 -11.01 0.56
C LYS A 56 -16.01 -9.94 1.66
N GLY A 57 -15.52 -8.75 1.33
CA GLY A 57 -15.76 -7.48 2.03
C GLY A 57 -15.41 -7.37 3.52
N LEU A 58 -14.28 -6.74 3.82
CA LEU A 58 -14.11 -5.90 5.00
C LEU A 58 -13.61 -4.56 4.45
N PRO A 59 -14.41 -3.49 4.54
CA PRO A 59 -13.97 -2.15 4.17
C PRO A 59 -12.88 -1.72 5.16
N PHE A 60 -11.74 -1.31 4.62
CA PHE A 60 -10.74 -0.57 5.39
C PHE A 60 -11.31 0.83 5.56
N ALA A 61 -11.88 1.12 6.72
CA ALA A 61 -12.34 2.46 7.07
C ALA A 61 -11.13 3.40 7.05
N GLU A 62 -11.20 4.43 6.22
CA GLU A 62 -10.28 5.56 6.31
C GLU A 62 -10.63 6.34 7.58
N SER A 63 -9.70 6.39 8.54
CA SER A 63 -9.80 7.28 9.69
C SER A 63 -9.49 8.70 9.25
N ALA A 64 -10.48 9.58 9.41
CA ALA A 64 -10.33 11.04 9.40
C ALA A 64 -9.65 11.53 10.69
#